data_AF-A0A7D9EMF7-F1
#
_entry.id   AF-A0A7D9EMF7-F1
#
_cell.length_a   1.000
_cell.length_b   1.000
_cell.length_c   1.000
_cell.angle_alpha   90.00
_cell.angle_beta   90.00
_cell.angle_gamma   90.00
#
_symmetry.space_group_name_H-M   'P 1'
#
loop_
_entity.id
_entity.type
_entity.pdbx_description
1 polymer ?
#
loop_
_entity_poly.entity_id
_entity_poly.type
_entity_poly.pdbx_seq_one_letter_code
_entity_poly.pdbx_strand_id
1 'polypeptide(L)'
;MEDLVKKKRVRGGHRSSAKKLVAKIVERLQGESPDKDVLWLRQSQTNLKEKIKTIRQFDEQIIDIISASKEEDVDELVTQEIEDSDNAIAELERILLELEDELCKLRQSTPLSVSTTQNAADASLNQSHLSTSSDMSVGKIVRAKLPKLELRKFNGKICEWQEFWDSFSSSIDNNEQLSDVDKFAYLRGLLEEPAKSTIAGFSLTEANYKSAVELLKKRFDKKSAVQRAHVNELIQLSPVFKERDTRGLRHLYDSCEAHNRALKAQGVSEESYS
;
A
#
# COMPACT_ATOMS: atom_id res chain seq x y z
N MET A 1 2.73 25.02 -27.66
CA MET A 1 2.93 26.01 -26.57
C MET A 1 1.77 26.10 -25.58
N GLU A 2 0.49 26.14 -25.97
CA GLU A 2 -0.63 26.25 -25.01
C GLU A 2 -0.69 25.11 -23.98
N ASP A 3 -0.45 23.87 -24.40
CA ASP A 3 -0.41 22.71 -23.49
C ASP A 3 0.78 22.75 -22.51
N LEU A 4 1.95 23.21 -22.96
CA LEU A 4 3.13 23.42 -22.12
C LEU A 4 2.84 24.40 -20.98
N VAL A 5 2.25 25.56 -21.31
CA VAL A 5 1.87 26.58 -20.32
C VAL A 5 0.85 26.02 -19.32
N LYS A 6 -0.14 25.26 -19.81
CA LYS A 6 -1.15 24.64 -18.96
C LYS A 6 -0.52 23.64 -17.98
N LYS A 7 0.38 22.76 -18.43
CA LYS A 7 1.07 21.79 -17.56
C LYS A 7 2.00 22.47 -16.55
N LYS A 8 2.79 23.46 -16.98
CA LYS A 8 3.62 24.28 -16.08
C LYS A 8 2.78 24.94 -14.98
N ARG A 9 1.63 25.48 -15.34
CA ARG A 9 0.68 26.10 -14.39
C ARG A 9 0.11 25.09 -13.39
N VAL A 10 -0.35 23.94 -13.87
CA VAL A 10 -0.92 22.89 -12.99
C VAL A 10 0.14 22.36 -12.03
N ARG A 11 1.33 22.04 -12.55
CA ARG A 11 2.47 21.63 -11.72
C ARG A 11 2.82 22.67 -10.66
N GLY A 12 2.90 23.95 -11.05
CA GLY A 12 3.13 25.05 -10.12
C GLY A 12 2.09 25.07 -8.98
N GLY A 13 0.82 24.83 -9.31
CA GLY A 13 -0.25 24.68 -8.32
C GLY A 13 -0.02 23.52 -7.34
N HIS A 14 0.41 22.36 -7.84
CA HIS A 14 0.78 21.22 -6.97
C HIS A 14 1.97 21.55 -6.06
N ARG A 15 3.02 22.19 -6.59
CA ARG A 15 4.19 22.65 -5.81
C ARG A 15 3.76 23.63 -4.71
N SER A 16 2.94 24.62 -5.02
CA SER A 16 2.42 25.57 -4.02
C SER A 16 1.53 24.90 -2.97
N SER A 17 0.69 23.94 -3.39
CA SER A 17 -0.15 23.16 -2.47
C SER A 17 0.67 22.30 -1.53
N ALA A 18 1.73 21.66 -2.03
CA ALA A 18 2.69 20.88 -1.23
C ALA A 18 3.38 21.77 -0.18
N LYS A 19 3.92 22.92 -0.60
CA LYS A 19 4.54 23.90 0.32
C LYS A 19 3.58 24.39 1.42
N LYS A 20 2.30 24.62 1.08
CA LYS A 20 1.29 25.00 2.08
C LYS A 20 0.98 23.87 3.07
N LEU A 21 0.94 22.62 2.60
CA LEU A 21 0.74 21.46 3.47
C LEU A 21 1.91 21.31 4.44
N VAL A 22 3.13 21.50 3.95
CA VAL A 22 4.36 21.54 4.76
C VAL A 22 4.28 22.61 5.84
N ALA A 23 3.91 23.85 5.50
CA ALA A 23 3.83 24.91 6.49
C ALA A 23 2.86 24.55 7.64
N LYS A 24 1.72 23.93 7.31
CA LYS A 24 0.76 23.42 8.30
C LYS A 24 1.31 22.28 9.15
N ILE A 25 2.12 21.40 8.54
CA ILE A 25 2.82 20.34 9.26
C ILE A 25 3.77 20.97 10.30
N VAL A 26 4.63 21.88 9.87
CA VAL A 26 5.64 22.52 10.73
C VAL A 26 4.98 23.29 11.88
N GLU A 27 3.96 24.10 11.58
CA GLU A 27 3.19 24.83 12.59
C GLU A 27 2.58 23.90 13.65
N ARG A 28 2.06 22.75 13.23
CA ARG A 28 1.49 21.76 14.16
C ARG A 28 2.52 21.00 14.96
N LEU A 29 3.69 20.73 14.39
CA LEU A 29 4.80 20.09 15.10
C LEU A 29 5.38 20.98 16.20
N GLN A 30 5.26 22.31 16.07
CA GLN A 30 5.70 23.28 17.07
C GLN A 30 4.70 23.49 18.23
N GLY A 31 3.52 22.86 18.21
CA GLY A 31 2.47 23.01 19.23
C GLY A 31 2.64 22.10 20.46
N GLU A 32 2.12 22.54 21.62
CA GLU A 32 2.32 21.93 22.97
C GLU A 32 1.77 20.50 23.21
N SER A 33 1.24 19.79 22.21
CA SER A 33 0.74 18.41 22.40
C SER A 33 0.80 17.55 21.13
N PRO A 34 1.98 17.02 20.77
CA PRO A 34 2.18 16.30 19.52
C PRO A 34 1.59 14.87 19.49
N ASP A 35 1.16 14.33 20.64
CA ASP A 35 0.69 12.95 20.78
C ASP A 35 -0.73 12.69 20.22
N LYS A 36 -1.54 13.76 20.01
CA LYS A 36 -2.91 13.65 19.47
C LYS A 36 -2.98 13.66 17.93
N ASP A 37 -1.90 14.05 17.26
CA ASP A 37 -1.93 14.38 15.82
C ASP A 37 -1.15 13.40 14.93
N VAL A 38 -0.66 12.28 15.47
CA VAL A 38 0.13 11.27 14.73
C VAL A 38 -0.58 10.75 13.47
N LEU A 39 -1.89 10.51 13.54
CA LEU A 39 -2.68 10.07 12.36
C LEU A 39 -2.78 11.16 11.30
N TRP A 40 -2.94 12.42 11.70
CA TRP A 40 -2.99 13.54 10.77
C TRP A 40 -1.63 13.78 10.12
N LEU A 41 -0.53 13.66 10.89
CA LEU A 41 0.83 13.75 10.37
C LEU A 41 1.13 12.62 9.38
N ARG A 42 0.73 11.37 9.68
CA ARG A 42 0.84 10.22 8.75
C ARG A 42 0.03 10.44 7.48
N GLN A 43 -1.21 10.91 7.60
CA GLN A 43 -2.04 11.23 6.45
C GLN A 43 -1.44 12.36 5.60
N SER A 44 -0.83 13.35 6.24
CA SER A 44 -0.17 14.48 5.59
C SER A 44 1.12 14.06 4.88
N GLN A 45 1.86 13.11 5.46
CA GLN A 45 3.01 12.45 4.82
C GLN A 45 2.60 11.73 3.54
N THR A 46 1.56 10.89 3.60
CA THR A 46 1.03 10.20 2.41
C THR A 46 0.57 11.20 1.35
N ASN A 47 -0.11 12.27 1.75
CA ASN A 47 -0.56 13.31 0.82
C ASN A 47 0.63 14.02 0.14
N LEU A 48 1.69 14.32 0.89
CA LEU A 48 2.89 14.94 0.35
C LEU A 48 3.63 14.01 -0.62
N LYS A 49 3.74 12.71 -0.30
CA LYS A 49 4.29 11.68 -1.21
C LYS A 49 3.50 11.60 -2.53
N GLU A 50 2.17 11.59 -2.48
CA GLU A 50 1.31 11.61 -3.69
C GLU A 50 1.45 12.91 -4.49
N LYS A 51 1.61 14.06 -3.83
CA LYS A 51 1.87 15.34 -4.49
C LYS A 51 3.21 15.33 -5.23
N ILE A 52 4.28 14.80 -4.63
CA ILE A 52 5.59 14.68 -5.28
C ILE A 52 5.49 13.78 -6.51
N LYS A 53 4.82 12.63 -6.41
CA LYS A 53 4.57 11.73 -7.53
C LYS A 53 3.86 12.44 -8.69
N THR A 54 2.81 13.21 -8.38
CA THR A 54 2.08 14.00 -9.39
C THR A 54 2.95 15.08 -10.02
N ILE A 55 3.81 15.74 -9.23
CA ILE A 55 4.77 16.75 -9.74
C ILE A 55 5.75 16.10 -10.72
N ARG A 56 6.35 14.96 -10.35
CA ARG A 56 7.25 14.19 -11.23
C ARG A 56 6.59 13.80 -12.55
N GLN A 57 5.33 13.37 -12.49
CA GLN A 57 4.56 13.04 -13.71
C GLN A 57 4.37 14.26 -14.63
N PHE A 58 4.15 15.46 -14.07
CA PHE A 58 4.09 16.67 -14.88
C PHE A 58 5.46 17.12 -15.37
N ASP A 59 6.53 16.91 -14.60
CA ASP A 59 7.90 17.21 -15.02
C ASP A 59 8.28 16.39 -16.26
N GLU A 60 8.02 15.07 -16.25
CA GLU A 60 8.20 14.19 -17.42
C GLU A 60 7.44 14.71 -18.64
N GLN A 61 6.14 15.01 -18.50
CA GLN A 61 5.33 15.51 -19.60
C GLN A 61 5.78 16.89 -20.12
N ILE A 62 6.32 17.74 -19.25
CA ILE A 62 6.84 19.05 -19.63
C ILE A 62 8.14 18.87 -20.41
N ILE A 63 9.05 18.01 -19.92
CA ILE A 63 10.30 17.67 -20.59
C ILE A 63 10.01 17.11 -21.99
N ASP A 64 9.10 16.14 -22.11
CA ASP A 64 8.71 15.55 -23.40
C ASP A 64 8.23 16.61 -24.40
N ILE A 65 7.44 17.59 -23.94
CA ILE A 65 6.93 18.66 -24.80
C ILE A 65 8.05 19.63 -25.21
N ILE A 66 8.98 19.95 -24.30
CA ILE A 66 10.12 20.83 -24.62
C ILE A 66 11.05 20.10 -25.61
N SER A 67 11.37 18.84 -25.37
CA SER A 67 12.19 18.00 -26.26
C SER A 67 11.57 17.81 -27.65
N ALA A 68 10.24 17.86 -27.77
CA ALA A 68 9.54 17.81 -29.06
C ALA A 68 9.42 19.18 -29.76
N SER A 69 9.87 20.27 -29.12
CA SER A 69 9.85 21.60 -29.73
C SER A 69 10.91 21.70 -30.84
N LYS A 70 10.71 22.62 -31.78
CA LYS A 70 11.66 22.91 -32.88
C LYS A 70 12.51 24.15 -32.61
N GLU A 71 12.62 24.54 -31.35
CA GLU A 71 13.43 25.69 -30.94
C GLU A 71 14.92 25.36 -31.06
N GLU A 72 15.76 26.35 -31.36
CA GLU A 72 17.21 26.13 -31.53
C GLU A 72 17.89 25.81 -30.18
N ASP A 73 17.33 26.31 -29.07
CA ASP A 73 17.88 26.18 -27.71
C ASP A 73 17.14 25.11 -26.87
N VAL A 74 16.51 24.12 -27.52
CA VAL A 74 15.73 23.08 -26.83
C VAL A 74 16.53 22.37 -25.73
N ASP A 75 17.79 22.03 -26.00
CA ASP A 75 18.62 21.31 -25.03
C ASP A 75 18.91 22.14 -23.77
N GLU A 76 19.11 23.45 -23.92
CA GLU A 76 19.29 24.37 -22.79
C GLU A 76 17.99 24.53 -21.99
N LEU A 77 16.85 24.66 -22.69
CA LEU A 77 15.53 24.74 -22.06
C LEU A 77 15.16 23.45 -21.31
N VAL A 78 15.48 22.28 -21.86
CA VAL A 78 15.28 20.98 -21.19
C VAL A 78 16.15 20.92 -19.93
N THR A 79 17.42 21.29 -20.04
CA THR A 79 18.36 21.25 -18.92
C THR A 79 17.89 22.16 -17.78
N GLN A 80 17.53 23.41 -18.09
CA GLN A 80 17.02 24.35 -17.09
C GLN A 80 15.73 23.85 -16.43
N GLU A 81 14.83 23.26 -17.22
CA GLU A 81 13.57 22.74 -16.69
C GLU A 81 13.77 21.54 -15.74
N ILE A 82 14.73 20.68 -16.05
CA ILE A 82 15.14 19.56 -15.19
C ILE A 82 15.71 20.12 -13.88
N GLU A 83 16.66 21.04 -13.94
CA GLU A 83 17.28 21.64 -12.75
C GLU A 83 16.25 22.33 -11.84
N ASP A 84 15.34 23.12 -12.40
CA ASP A 84 14.25 23.77 -11.66
C ASP A 84 13.31 22.77 -10.99
N SER A 85 13.16 21.60 -11.60
CA SER A 85 12.29 20.53 -11.09
C SER A 85 12.95 19.73 -9.99
N ASP A 86 14.21 19.35 -10.18
CA ASP A 86 15.02 18.65 -9.18
C ASP A 86 15.20 19.51 -7.93
N ASN A 87 15.50 20.80 -8.08
CA ASN A 87 15.61 21.72 -6.94
C ASN A 87 14.30 21.82 -6.15
N ALA A 88 13.15 21.88 -6.84
CA ALA A 88 11.85 21.96 -6.18
C ALA A 88 11.47 20.65 -5.47
N ILE A 89 11.80 19.50 -6.06
CA ILE A 89 11.54 18.19 -5.47
C ILE A 89 12.46 17.94 -4.27
N ALA A 90 13.76 18.25 -4.39
CA ALA A 90 14.73 18.09 -3.32
C ALA A 90 14.31 18.83 -2.05
N GLU A 91 13.76 20.04 -2.16
CA GLU A 91 13.24 20.76 -1.00
C GLU A 91 12.03 20.06 -0.37
N LEU A 92 11.10 19.52 -1.17
CA LEU A 92 9.95 18.77 -0.66
C LEU A 92 10.37 17.44 0.00
N GLU A 93 11.38 16.76 -0.55
CA GLU A 93 11.93 15.52 -0.01
C GLU A 93 12.73 15.75 1.28
N ARG A 94 13.50 16.84 1.36
CA ARG A 94 14.17 17.29 2.59
C ARG A 94 13.15 17.47 3.72
N ILE A 95 12.02 18.11 3.43
CA ILE A 95 10.95 18.33 4.40
C ILE A 95 10.26 17.01 4.78
N LEU A 96 10.07 16.07 3.85
CA LEU A 96 9.54 14.74 4.17
C LEU A 96 10.43 14.00 5.18
N LEU A 97 11.75 14.06 4.99
CA LEU A 97 12.72 13.47 5.92
C LEU A 97 12.64 14.12 7.31
N GLU A 98 12.51 15.45 7.35
CA GLU A 98 12.33 16.21 8.60
C GLU A 98 11.04 15.80 9.34
N LEU A 99 9.93 15.62 8.62
CA LEU A 99 8.68 15.09 9.18
C LEU A 99 8.80 13.62 9.64
N GLU A 100 9.56 12.79 8.93
CA GLU A 100 9.80 11.39 9.30
C GLU A 100 10.61 11.29 10.60
N ASP A 101 11.64 12.13 10.76
CA ASP A 101 12.44 12.23 11.99
C ASP A 101 11.57 12.67 13.20
N GLU A 102 10.74 13.70 13.03
CA GLU A 102 9.82 14.15 14.08
C GLU A 102 8.79 13.08 14.46
N LEU A 103 8.22 12.37 13.48
CA LEU A 103 7.34 11.23 13.73
C LEU A 103 8.04 10.07 14.46
N CYS A 104 9.35 9.90 14.27
CA CYS A 104 10.16 8.91 14.99
C CYS A 104 10.42 9.33 16.44
N LYS A 105 10.72 10.60 16.71
CA LYS A 105 10.86 11.16 18.07
C LYS A 105 9.58 10.98 18.89
N LEU A 106 8.43 11.23 18.27
CA LEU A 106 7.09 11.00 18.84
C LEU A 106 6.78 9.56 19.22
N ARG A 107 7.37 8.59 18.51
CA ARG A 107 7.18 7.16 18.81
C ARG A 107 7.98 6.72 20.04
N GLN A 108 9.17 7.28 20.23
CA GLN A 108 10.12 6.89 21.29
C GLN A 108 9.78 7.45 22.68
N SER A 109 8.90 8.45 22.77
CA SER A 109 8.43 9.02 24.04
C SER A 109 7.35 8.19 24.75
N THR A 110 6.88 7.08 24.16
CA THR A 110 6.02 6.11 24.85
C THR A 110 6.89 5.00 25.48
N PRO A 111 7.02 4.93 26.82
CA PRO A 111 7.77 3.86 27.45
C PRO A 111 7.06 2.52 27.24
N LEU A 112 7.71 1.62 26.51
CA LEU A 112 7.37 0.20 26.39
C LEU A 112 7.38 -0.43 27.80
N SER A 113 6.21 -0.66 28.38
CA SER A 113 6.07 -1.63 29.47
C SER A 113 6.13 -3.03 28.86
N VAL A 114 7.34 -3.58 28.80
CA VAL A 114 7.58 -4.99 28.54
C VAL A 114 7.11 -5.77 29.77
N SER A 115 5.92 -6.34 29.71
CA SER A 115 5.49 -7.34 30.69
C SER A 115 5.75 -8.73 30.11
N THR A 116 6.95 -9.24 30.41
CA THR A 116 7.25 -10.67 30.45
C THR A 116 6.22 -11.36 31.36
N THR A 117 5.50 -12.36 30.88
CA THR A 117 4.71 -13.24 31.75
C THR A 117 5.23 -14.67 31.65
N GLN A 118 5.98 -15.05 32.69
CA GLN A 118 6.23 -16.44 33.08
C GLN A 118 5.08 -16.88 34.00
N ASN A 119 4.56 -18.09 33.73
CA ASN A 119 4.00 -19.12 34.63
C ASN A 119 3.02 -18.78 35.80
N ALA A 120 1.86 -19.46 35.71
CA ALA A 120 1.24 -20.38 36.69
C ALA A 120 0.57 -19.89 38.00
N ALA A 121 -0.66 -20.42 38.16
CA ALA A 121 -1.35 -20.91 39.36
C ALA A 121 -2.05 -19.96 40.37
N ASP A 122 -3.35 -20.27 40.53
CA ASP A 122 -4.18 -20.33 41.75
C ASP A 122 -4.73 -19.10 42.51
N ALA A 123 -6.06 -19.16 42.65
CA ALA A 123 -6.91 -18.93 43.84
C ALA A 123 -7.02 -17.55 44.55
N SER A 124 -8.23 -16.99 44.41
CA SER A 124 -9.19 -16.65 45.49
C SER A 124 -9.01 -15.40 46.42
N LEU A 125 -10.07 -14.57 46.42
CA LEU A 125 -10.69 -13.76 47.51
C LEU A 125 -9.80 -12.78 48.33
N ASN A 126 -10.04 -11.46 48.27
CA ASN A 126 -11.08 -10.73 49.02
C ASN A 126 -10.93 -9.18 48.94
N GLN A 127 -12.04 -8.49 49.20
CA GLN A 127 -12.25 -7.03 49.36
C GLN A 127 -11.27 -6.40 50.40
N SER A 128 -10.98 -5.10 50.49
CA SER A 128 -11.71 -3.84 50.26
C SER A 128 -10.74 -2.66 50.44
N HIS A 129 -10.91 -1.53 49.73
CA HIS A 129 -11.09 -0.21 50.35
C HIS A 129 -11.37 0.89 49.30
N LEU A 130 -12.32 1.74 49.69
CA LEU A 130 -12.88 2.90 49.03
C LEU A 130 -11.87 4.07 49.04
N SER A 131 -11.80 4.86 47.96
CA SER A 131 -11.85 6.34 48.00
C SER A 131 -11.86 6.95 46.61
N THR A 132 -13.05 7.44 46.25
CA THR A 132 -13.38 8.66 45.52
C THR A 132 -12.23 9.59 45.15
N SER A 133 -12.01 9.79 43.85
CA SER A 133 -11.84 11.14 43.31
C SER A 133 -12.44 11.19 41.90
N SER A 134 -13.13 12.30 41.65
CA SER A 134 -13.89 12.64 40.47
C SER A 134 -13.07 12.53 39.19
N ASP A 135 -13.40 11.58 38.31
CA ASP A 135 -12.92 11.55 36.94
C ASP A 135 -14.08 11.86 35.99
N MET A 136 -14.01 13.05 35.40
CA MET A 136 -14.94 13.56 34.42
C MET A 136 -14.71 12.82 33.11
N SER A 137 -15.53 11.80 32.85
CA SER A 137 -15.91 11.26 31.53
C SER A 137 -14.83 11.37 30.45
N VAL A 138 -13.74 10.62 30.59
CA VAL A 138 -12.93 10.24 29.43
C VAL A 138 -13.80 9.28 28.61
N GLY A 139 -14.23 9.75 27.44
CA GLY A 139 -14.86 8.92 26.42
C GLY A 139 -13.97 7.71 26.16
N LYS A 140 -14.32 6.59 26.78
CA LYS A 140 -13.72 5.29 26.53
C LYS A 140 -13.92 5.01 25.05
N ILE A 141 -12.91 5.29 24.22
CA ILE A 141 -12.87 4.77 22.87
C ILE A 141 -12.73 3.27 23.04
N VAL A 142 -13.87 2.60 23.10
CA VAL A 142 -13.97 1.18 22.83
C VAL A 142 -13.62 1.05 21.36
N ARG A 143 -12.31 1.01 21.05
CA ARG A 143 -11.88 0.37 19.81
C ARG A 143 -12.40 -1.03 19.96
N ALA A 144 -13.46 -1.37 19.21
CA ALA A 144 -13.89 -2.75 19.09
C ALA A 144 -12.60 -3.55 18.83
N LYS A 145 -12.26 -4.46 19.75
CA LYS A 145 -11.15 -5.38 19.52
C LYS A 145 -11.62 -6.28 18.39
N LEU A 146 -11.37 -5.82 17.17
CA LEU A 146 -11.55 -6.65 15.99
C LEU A 146 -10.69 -7.89 16.20
N PRO A 147 -11.18 -9.08 15.82
CA PRO A 147 -10.36 -10.27 15.82
C PRO A 147 -9.02 -9.95 15.16
N LYS A 148 -7.91 -10.42 15.76
CA LYS A 148 -6.60 -10.29 15.13
C LYS A 148 -6.73 -10.90 13.73
N LEU A 149 -6.45 -10.10 12.70
CA LEU A 149 -6.49 -10.57 11.33
C LEU A 149 -5.33 -11.56 11.18
N GLU A 150 -5.63 -12.85 11.17
CA GLU A 150 -4.61 -13.87 10.92
C GLU A 150 -4.28 -13.87 9.44
N LEU A 151 -3.01 -13.64 9.12
CA LEU A 151 -2.52 -13.78 7.75
C LEU A 151 -2.67 -15.24 7.33
N ARG A 152 -3.43 -15.44 6.25
CA ARG A 152 -3.62 -16.78 5.71
C ARG A 152 -2.31 -17.30 5.14
N LYS A 153 -2.07 -18.58 5.37
CA LYS A 153 -0.92 -19.27 4.80
C LYS A 153 -1.14 -19.51 3.31
N PHE A 154 -0.03 -19.56 2.57
CA PHE A 154 -0.04 -19.73 1.12
C PHE A 154 0.63 -21.04 0.71
N ASN A 155 -0.17 -21.91 0.10
CA ASN A 155 0.27 -23.24 -0.36
C ASN A 155 0.85 -23.23 -1.79
N GLY A 156 0.71 -22.17 -2.58
CA GLY A 156 1.20 -22.13 -3.97
C GLY A 156 0.12 -22.16 -5.04
N LYS A 157 -1.16 -22.14 -4.68
CA LYS A 157 -2.24 -21.99 -5.65
C LYS A 157 -2.22 -20.60 -6.27
N ILE A 158 -2.03 -20.53 -7.59
CA ILE A 158 -1.97 -19.29 -8.36
C ILE A 158 -3.20 -18.40 -8.13
N CYS A 159 -4.40 -18.98 -7.99
CA CYS A 159 -5.63 -18.23 -7.76
C CYS A 159 -5.68 -17.51 -6.39
N GLU A 160 -4.98 -18.06 -5.38
CA GLU A 160 -4.92 -17.51 -4.02
C GLU A 160 -3.75 -16.51 -3.87
N TRP A 161 -2.86 -16.40 -4.87
CA TRP A 161 -1.66 -15.58 -4.80
C TRP A 161 -1.96 -14.09 -4.60
N GLN A 162 -2.93 -13.54 -5.35
CA GLN A 162 -3.25 -12.12 -5.30
C GLN A 162 -3.74 -11.72 -3.90
N GLU A 163 -4.70 -12.48 -3.35
CA GLU A 163 -5.24 -12.25 -2.01
C GLU A 163 -4.17 -12.38 -0.93
N PHE A 164 -3.33 -13.42 -1.04
CA PHE A 164 -2.19 -13.61 -0.14
C PHE A 164 -1.21 -12.45 -0.21
N TRP A 165 -0.78 -12.06 -1.41
CA TRP A 165 0.23 -11.02 -1.60
C TRP A 165 -0.27 -9.64 -1.15
N ASP A 166 -1.54 -9.31 -1.41
CA ASP A 166 -2.14 -8.04 -0.96
C ASP A 166 -2.23 -8.00 0.58
N SER A 167 -2.59 -9.12 1.21
CA SER A 167 -2.63 -9.24 2.68
C SER A 167 -1.24 -9.21 3.31
N PHE A 168 -0.28 -9.95 2.75
CA PHE A 168 1.11 -9.97 3.20
C PHE A 168 1.78 -8.61 3.01
N SER A 169 1.58 -7.97 1.86
CA SER A 169 2.24 -6.70 1.55
C SER A 169 1.73 -5.55 2.42
N SER A 170 0.42 -5.47 2.64
CA SER A 170 -0.18 -4.48 3.53
C SER A 170 0.24 -4.64 5.00
N SER A 171 0.47 -5.87 5.45
CA SER A 171 0.76 -6.16 6.86
C SER A 171 2.25 -6.24 7.20
N ILE A 172 3.08 -6.71 6.25
CA ILE A 172 4.50 -7.06 6.47
C ILE A 172 5.42 -6.35 5.48
N ASP A 173 5.22 -6.48 4.16
CA ASP A 173 6.17 -5.95 3.15
C ASP A 173 6.32 -4.42 3.25
N ASN A 174 5.18 -3.72 3.35
CA ASN A 174 5.10 -2.26 3.47
C ASN A 174 5.34 -1.76 4.91
N ASN A 175 5.59 -2.67 5.87
CA ASN A 175 5.85 -2.30 7.24
C ASN A 175 7.33 -1.90 7.41
N GLU A 176 7.58 -0.59 7.48
CA GLU A 176 8.91 0.00 7.70
C GLU A 176 9.50 -0.32 9.09
N GLN A 177 8.70 -0.84 10.04
CA GLN A 177 9.20 -1.23 11.37
C GLN A 177 9.86 -2.61 11.40
N LEU A 178 9.74 -3.40 10.33
CA LEU A 178 10.34 -4.72 10.22
C LEU A 178 11.57 -4.66 9.35
N SER A 179 12.66 -5.29 9.79
CA SER A 179 13.84 -5.48 8.93
C SER A 179 13.50 -6.42 7.78
N ASP A 180 14.23 -6.32 6.67
CA ASP A 180 14.04 -7.23 5.53
C ASP A 180 14.30 -8.70 5.92
N VAL A 181 15.15 -8.95 6.93
CA VAL A 181 15.37 -10.29 7.51
C VAL A 181 14.13 -10.78 8.26
N ASP A 182 13.49 -9.92 9.06
CA ASP A 182 12.27 -10.26 9.79
C ASP A 182 11.10 -10.49 8.83
N LYS A 183 10.95 -9.61 7.83
CA LYS A 183 9.97 -9.80 6.75
C LYS A 183 10.17 -11.13 6.05
N PHE A 184 11.43 -11.52 5.81
CA PHE A 184 11.72 -12.81 5.21
C PHE A 184 11.36 -13.98 6.13
N ALA A 185 11.59 -13.84 7.44
CA ALA A 185 11.22 -14.86 8.41
C ALA A 185 9.70 -15.08 8.44
N TYR A 186 8.93 -13.99 8.45
CA TYR A 186 7.47 -14.05 8.35
C TYR A 186 7.01 -14.66 7.03
N LEU A 187 7.57 -14.22 5.90
CA LEU A 187 7.26 -14.77 4.58
C LEU A 187 7.46 -16.29 4.57
N ARG A 188 8.61 -16.77 5.05
CA ARG A 188 8.94 -18.20 5.10
C ARG A 188 8.01 -18.99 6.04
N GLY A 189 7.52 -18.36 7.12
CA GLY A 189 6.57 -18.96 8.06
C GLY A 189 5.13 -19.05 7.53
N LEU A 190 4.74 -18.12 6.66
CA LEU A 190 3.42 -18.07 6.04
C LEU A 190 3.31 -18.93 4.76
N LEU A 191 4.44 -19.40 4.23
CA LEU A 191 4.45 -20.30 3.08
C LEU A 191 4.32 -21.76 3.50
N GLU A 192 3.43 -22.47 2.82
CA GLU A 192 3.25 -23.92 2.89
C GLU A 192 3.76 -24.57 1.60
N GLU A 193 3.97 -25.89 1.64
CA GLU A 193 4.34 -26.62 0.42
C GLU A 193 3.18 -26.67 -0.58
N PRO A 194 3.43 -26.60 -1.89
CA PRO A 194 4.75 -26.49 -2.57
C PRO A 194 5.34 -25.07 -2.69
N ALA A 195 4.67 -24.01 -2.24
CA ALA A 195 5.21 -22.64 -2.37
C ALA A 195 6.52 -22.44 -1.61
N LYS A 196 6.60 -22.97 -0.39
CA LYS A 196 7.77 -22.86 0.50
C LYS A 196 9.06 -23.43 -0.13
N SER A 197 8.97 -24.54 -0.85
CA SER A 197 10.10 -25.10 -1.62
C SER A 197 10.70 -24.12 -2.63
N THR A 198 9.92 -23.16 -3.14
CA THR A 198 10.41 -22.16 -4.12
C THR A 198 11.54 -21.30 -3.56
N ILE A 199 11.50 -20.99 -2.27
CA ILE A 199 12.47 -20.12 -1.61
C ILE A 199 13.42 -20.88 -0.67
N ALA A 200 13.34 -22.22 -0.63
CA ALA A 200 14.07 -23.03 0.33
C ALA A 200 15.60 -22.93 0.17
N GLY A 201 16.09 -22.60 -1.03
CA GLY A 201 17.50 -22.39 -1.32
C GLY A 201 18.07 -21.04 -0.88
N PHE A 202 17.22 -20.10 -0.45
CA PHE A 202 17.68 -18.80 0.04
C PHE A 202 17.98 -18.88 1.54
N SER A 203 19.14 -18.35 1.93
CA SER A 203 19.47 -18.12 3.34
C SER A 203 18.69 -16.91 3.85
N LEU A 204 18.28 -16.94 5.14
CA LEU A 204 17.50 -15.88 5.77
C LEU A 204 18.34 -14.61 5.98
N THR A 205 18.56 -13.86 4.91
CA THR A 205 19.36 -12.64 4.88
C THR A 205 18.62 -11.53 4.14
N GLU A 206 18.95 -10.29 4.47
CA GLU A 206 18.36 -9.09 3.86
C GLU A 206 18.56 -9.06 2.34
N ALA A 207 19.77 -9.37 1.87
CA ALA A 207 20.08 -9.44 0.45
C ALA A 207 19.19 -10.44 -0.31
N ASN A 208 18.79 -11.54 0.33
CA ASN A 208 18.00 -12.59 -0.30
C ASN A 208 16.49 -12.36 -0.23
N TYR A 209 16.01 -11.47 0.65
CA TYR A 209 14.57 -11.21 0.80
C TYR A 209 13.95 -10.75 -0.53
N LYS A 210 14.54 -9.74 -1.16
CA LYS A 210 14.06 -9.18 -2.43
C LYS A 210 14.06 -10.24 -3.53
N SER A 211 15.13 -11.03 -3.64
CA SER A 211 15.22 -12.12 -4.62
C SER A 211 14.19 -13.23 -4.37
N ALA A 212 13.91 -13.56 -3.10
CA ALA A 212 12.89 -14.54 -2.75
C ALA A 212 11.48 -14.05 -3.12
N VAL A 213 11.16 -12.79 -2.85
CA VAL A 213 9.89 -12.15 -3.24
C VAL A 213 9.73 -12.13 -4.75
N GLU A 214 10.77 -11.70 -5.48
CA GLU A 214 10.75 -11.67 -6.94
C GLU A 214 10.53 -13.06 -7.54
N LEU A 215 11.20 -14.09 -7.01
CA LEU A 215 11.01 -15.46 -7.47
C LEU A 215 9.59 -15.97 -7.22
N LEU A 216 9.00 -15.66 -6.06
CA LEU A 216 7.61 -16.01 -5.76
C LEU A 216 6.64 -15.30 -6.70
N LYS A 217 6.80 -13.99 -6.92
CA LYS A 217 6.03 -13.24 -7.91
C LYS A 217 6.16 -13.86 -9.29
N LYS A 218 7.38 -14.11 -9.77
CA LYS A 218 7.60 -14.75 -11.08
C LYS A 218 6.88 -16.11 -11.22
N ARG A 219 6.83 -16.89 -10.14
CA ARG A 219 6.23 -18.24 -10.16
C ARG A 219 4.71 -18.23 -10.03
N PHE A 220 4.16 -17.34 -9.19
CA PHE A 220 2.78 -17.36 -8.74
C PHE A 220 1.95 -16.12 -9.17
N ASP A 221 2.58 -14.97 -9.44
CA ASP A 221 1.95 -13.78 -10.04
C ASP A 221 1.73 -13.95 -11.55
N LYS A 222 1.01 -15.02 -11.91
CA LYS A 222 0.69 -15.35 -13.30
C LYS A 222 -0.68 -14.81 -13.67
N LYS A 223 -0.79 -13.48 -13.76
CA LYS A 223 -2.03 -12.81 -14.19
C LYS A 223 -2.56 -13.39 -15.50
N SER A 224 -1.69 -13.68 -16.47
CA SER A 224 -2.04 -14.31 -17.74
C SER A 224 -2.53 -15.76 -17.63
N ALA A 225 -2.15 -16.51 -16.59
CA ALA A 225 -2.68 -17.85 -16.36
C ALA A 225 -4.09 -17.80 -15.75
N VAL A 226 -4.34 -16.86 -14.83
CA VAL A 226 -5.67 -16.66 -14.23
C VAL A 226 -6.65 -16.14 -15.28
N GLN A 227 -6.23 -15.18 -16.12
CA GLN A 227 -7.02 -14.71 -17.26
C GLN A 227 -7.39 -15.87 -18.20
N ARG A 228 -6.41 -16.69 -18.61
CA ARG A 228 -6.68 -17.86 -19.47
C ARG A 228 -7.61 -18.88 -18.82
N ALA A 229 -7.51 -19.09 -17.51
CA ALA A 229 -8.42 -19.98 -16.81
C ALA A 229 -9.87 -19.45 -16.86
N HIS A 230 -10.09 -18.17 -16.56
CA HIS A 230 -11.42 -17.56 -16.66
C HIS A 230 -12.00 -17.61 -18.08
N VAL A 231 -11.17 -17.38 -19.11
CA VAL A 231 -11.59 -17.53 -20.51
C VAL A 231 -11.95 -18.98 -20.84
N ASN A 232 -11.17 -19.95 -20.39
CA ASN A 232 -11.46 -21.36 -20.63
C ASN A 232 -12.77 -21.79 -19.96
N GLU A 233 -13.00 -21.37 -18.71
CA GLU A 233 -14.26 -21.63 -17.99
C GLU A 233 -15.44 -21.00 -18.73
N LEU A 234 -15.33 -19.75 -19.21
CA LEU A 234 -16.36 -19.10 -20.03
C LEU A 234 -16.70 -19.91 -21.29
N ILE A 235 -15.69 -20.45 -21.98
CA ILE A 235 -15.87 -21.29 -23.19
C ILE A 235 -16.50 -22.65 -22.85
N GLN A 236 -16.22 -23.18 -21.66
CA GLN A 236 -16.71 -24.48 -21.19
C GLN A 236 -18.06 -24.41 -20.45
N LEU A 237 -18.64 -23.22 -20.28
CA LEU A 237 -19.94 -23.07 -19.63
C LEU A 237 -21.00 -23.93 -20.32
N SER A 238 -21.71 -24.71 -19.50
CA SER A 238 -22.70 -25.66 -20.02
C SER A 238 -23.88 -24.92 -20.66
N PRO A 239 -24.20 -25.20 -21.93
CA PRO A 239 -25.33 -24.57 -22.59
C PRO A 239 -26.66 -25.02 -21.97
N VAL A 240 -27.61 -24.10 -21.89
CA VAL A 240 -28.96 -24.37 -21.42
C VAL A 240 -29.85 -24.68 -22.62
N PHE A 241 -30.24 -25.94 -22.77
CA PHE A 241 -31.01 -26.41 -23.94
C PHE A 241 -32.53 -26.23 -23.82
N LYS A 242 -33.04 -25.95 -22.62
CA LYS A 242 -34.47 -25.82 -22.35
C LYS A 242 -34.81 -24.38 -22.04
N GLU A 243 -35.61 -23.74 -22.89
CA GLU A 243 -36.04 -22.34 -22.70
C GLU A 243 -36.79 -22.10 -21.38
N ARG A 244 -37.49 -23.12 -20.86
CA ARG A 244 -38.21 -23.04 -19.58
C ARG A 244 -37.33 -23.28 -18.35
N ASP A 245 -36.05 -23.63 -18.54
CA ASP A 245 -35.10 -23.80 -17.44
C ASP A 245 -34.54 -22.45 -16.99
N THR A 246 -35.39 -21.68 -16.30
CA THR A 246 -35.06 -20.36 -15.77
C THR A 246 -33.95 -20.41 -14.72
N ARG A 247 -33.76 -21.56 -14.04
CA ARG A 247 -32.67 -21.76 -13.07
C ARG A 247 -31.34 -21.95 -13.79
N GLY A 248 -31.31 -22.80 -14.82
CA GLY A 248 -30.15 -22.99 -15.68
C GLY A 248 -29.73 -21.67 -16.35
N LEU A 249 -30.69 -20.91 -16.89
CA LEU A 249 -30.42 -19.61 -17.51
C LEU A 249 -29.84 -18.60 -16.51
N ARG A 250 -30.39 -18.52 -15.29
CA ARG A 250 -29.87 -17.63 -14.25
C ARG A 250 -28.46 -18.04 -13.83
N HIS A 251 -28.23 -19.32 -13.61
CA HIS A 251 -26.91 -19.83 -13.27
C HIS A 251 -25.88 -19.52 -14.36
N LEU A 252 -26.22 -19.75 -15.64
CA LEU A 252 -25.36 -19.43 -16.77
C LEU A 252 -25.02 -17.93 -16.80
N TYR A 253 -26.02 -17.07 -16.63
CA TYR A 253 -25.81 -15.62 -16.57
C TYR A 253 -24.89 -15.21 -15.40
N ASP A 254 -25.16 -15.71 -14.20
CA ASP A 254 -24.38 -15.39 -13.00
C ASP A 254 -22.92 -15.87 -13.13
N SER A 255 -22.70 -17.05 -13.72
CA SER A 255 -21.36 -17.58 -14.00
C SER A 255 -20.61 -16.75 -15.06
N CYS A 256 -21.28 -16.37 -16.15
CA CYS A 256 -20.71 -15.47 -17.16
C CYS A 256 -20.30 -14.12 -16.55
N GLU A 257 -21.20 -13.50 -15.79
CA GLU A 257 -20.96 -12.22 -15.12
C GLU A 257 -19.82 -12.29 -14.10
N ALA A 258 -19.74 -13.37 -13.32
CA ALA A 258 -18.66 -13.56 -12.36
C ALA A 258 -17.28 -13.63 -13.04
N HIS A 259 -17.15 -14.40 -14.13
CA HIS A 259 -15.91 -14.48 -14.89
C HIS A 259 -15.58 -13.16 -15.61
N ASN A 260 -16.58 -12.46 -16.15
CA ASN A 260 -16.38 -11.16 -16.78
C ASN A 260 -15.86 -10.12 -15.77
N ARG A 261 -16.46 -10.03 -14.58
CA ARG A 261 -15.98 -9.14 -13.50
C ARG A 261 -14.55 -9.48 -13.07
N ALA A 262 -14.20 -10.77 -12.99
CA ALA A 262 -12.85 -11.21 -12.65
C ALA A 262 -11.83 -10.80 -13.73
N LEU A 263 -12.16 -10.95 -15.01
CA LEU A 263 -11.32 -10.51 -16.14
C LEU A 263 -11.13 -8.99 -16.15
N LYS A 264 -12.20 -8.23 -15.91
CA LYS A 264 -12.16 -6.76 -15.81
C LYS A 264 -11.31 -6.27 -14.64
N ALA A 265 -11.40 -6.92 -13.48
CA ALA A 265 -10.56 -6.63 -12.33
C ALA A 265 -9.06 -6.91 -12.60
N GLN A 266 -8.75 -7.81 -13.53
CA GLN A 266 -7.39 -8.11 -13.97
C GLN A 266 -6.88 -7.21 -15.11
N GLY A 267 -7.64 -6.18 -15.48
CA GLY A 267 -7.25 -5.19 -16.49
C GLY A 267 -7.44 -5.65 -17.93
N VAL A 268 -8.19 -6.73 -18.19
CA VAL A 268 -8.53 -7.12 -19.56
C VAL A 268 -9.78 -6.35 -20.01
N SER A 269 -9.67 -5.60 -21.11
CA SER A 269 -10.79 -4.87 -21.69
C SER A 269 -11.79 -5.82 -22.34
N GLU A 270 -13.08 -5.51 -22.26
CA GLU A 270 -14.16 -6.23 -22.96
C GLU A 270 -13.91 -6.28 -24.48
N GLU A 271 -13.19 -5.30 -25.02
CA GLU A 271 -12.78 -5.19 -26.43
C GLU A 271 -11.74 -6.24 -26.85
N SER A 272 -11.07 -6.91 -25.90
CA SER A 272 -10.06 -7.94 -26.22
C SER A 272 -10.67 -9.30 -26.59
N TYR A 273 -11.97 -9.49 -26.36
CA TYR A 273 -12.70 -10.74 -26.64
C TYR A 273 -13.93 -10.57 -27.54
N SER A 274 -14.21 -9.35 -28.02
CA SER A 274 -15.29 -9.04 -28.95
C SER A 274 -14.83 -9.11 -30.40
#